data_AF-A0A0H3XI32-F1
#
_entry.id   AF-A0A0H3XI32-F1
#
_cell.length_a   1.000
_cell.length_b   1.000
_cell.length_c   1.000
_cell.angle_alpha   90.00
_cell.angle_beta   90.00
_cell.angle_gamma   90.00
#
_symmetry.space_group_name_H-M   'P 1'
#
loop_
_entity.id
_entity.type
_entity.pdbx_description
1 polymer ?
#
loop_
_entity_poly.entity_id
_entity_poly.type
_entity_poly.pdbx_seq_one_letter_code
_entity_poly.pdbx_strand_id
1 'polypeptide(L)'
;MEQTVENFYDAKQQKIILWTAKIFCIVPIVLYLVFLVLSASLNATLLSDLLHINNDENLQNMQLFLICFCSFGLIFAILYAVSSWICKYDEYLNYKMQFILLSIFSLNILNLVLNITIYSQELKPQDTIFKDKTKQKKFWQLFGIRKWYTFDYVIIALFVGITLALNYIESYLLPQLPNGGGVALKYIPLIILAFIHSSLAGWICGAVSSLLAILFIQSGFIISPWSFILDYFLPMTTPCLAGWMRFKVTNDKKYITYINYLIMCITIMLIIYFWQILAAVAVWNVLYPDAIWKGYAGWLYAFVYNFIHVFLFTYPLTQIVVPIALRGLAPVYINRFQQHYGY
;
A
#
# COMPACT_ATOMS: atom_id res chain seq x y z
N MET A 1 16.41 -24.02 13.73
CA MET A 1 17.33 -24.71 12.81
C MET A 1 17.54 -23.77 11.64
N GLU A 2 18.63 -23.00 11.65
CA GLU A 2 18.98 -22.10 10.54
C GLU A 2 19.39 -22.98 9.35
N GLN A 3 18.46 -23.26 8.45
CA GLN A 3 18.84 -23.65 7.10
C GLN A 3 19.47 -22.40 6.47
N THR A 4 20.80 -22.39 6.41
CA THR A 4 21.54 -21.51 5.49
C THR A 4 20.98 -21.78 4.10
N VAL A 5 20.15 -20.87 3.61
CA VAL A 5 19.72 -20.87 2.21
C VAL A 5 21.03 -20.79 1.42
N GLU A 6 21.39 -21.86 0.71
CA GLU A 6 22.48 -21.78 -0.26
C GLU A 6 22.09 -20.69 -1.26
N ASN A 7 22.79 -19.57 -1.20
CA ASN A 7 22.54 -18.44 -2.08
C ASN A 7 22.76 -18.91 -3.53
N PHE A 8 21.75 -18.74 -4.38
CA PHE A 8 21.81 -19.13 -5.79
C PHE A 8 22.98 -18.43 -6.51
N TYR A 9 23.25 -17.21 -6.09
CA TYR A 9 24.32 -16.39 -6.63
C TYR A 9 25.57 -16.45 -5.76
N ASP A 10 26.72 -16.64 -6.40
CA ASP A 10 28.01 -16.51 -5.74
C ASP A 10 28.27 -15.07 -5.27
N ALA A 11 29.26 -14.87 -4.40
CA ALA A 11 29.56 -13.54 -3.85
C ALA A 11 29.91 -12.48 -4.92
N LYS A 12 30.41 -12.88 -6.08
CA LYS A 12 30.72 -11.97 -7.19
C LYS A 12 29.42 -11.57 -7.91
N GLN A 13 28.55 -12.52 -8.20
CA GLN A 13 27.23 -12.29 -8.79
C GLN A 13 26.34 -11.43 -7.90
N GLN A 14 26.33 -11.68 -6.58
CA GLN A 14 25.61 -10.85 -5.61
C GLN A 14 26.05 -9.37 -5.66
N LYS A 15 27.37 -9.14 -5.74
CA LYS A 15 27.92 -7.77 -5.89
C LYS A 15 27.50 -7.15 -7.20
N ILE A 16 27.52 -7.90 -8.30
CA ILE A 16 27.09 -7.42 -9.62
C ILE A 16 25.61 -7.01 -9.57
N ILE A 17 24.74 -7.87 -9.03
CA ILE A 17 23.31 -7.60 -8.89
C ILE A 17 23.05 -6.29 -8.16
N LEU A 18 23.66 -6.11 -6.98
CA LEU A 18 23.49 -4.88 -6.20
C LEU A 18 24.03 -3.67 -6.97
N TRP A 19 25.20 -3.77 -7.60
CA TRP A 19 25.75 -2.68 -8.38
C TRP A 19 24.89 -2.31 -9.59
N THR A 20 24.31 -3.29 -10.28
CA THR A 20 23.36 -3.06 -11.37
C THR A 20 22.12 -2.35 -10.86
N ALA A 21 21.52 -2.83 -9.75
CA ALA A 21 20.34 -2.20 -9.16
C ALA A 21 20.60 -0.75 -8.74
N LYS A 22 21.82 -0.51 -8.24
CA LYS A 22 22.33 0.82 -7.90
C LYS A 22 22.42 1.72 -9.14
N ILE A 23 23.13 1.29 -10.18
CA ILE A 23 23.30 2.09 -11.40
C ILE A 23 21.94 2.39 -12.07
N PHE A 24 21.05 1.42 -12.12
CA PHE A 24 19.72 1.57 -12.73
C PHE A 24 18.82 2.58 -12.01
N CYS A 25 19.08 2.94 -10.75
CA CYS A 25 18.30 3.99 -10.08
C CYS A 25 18.66 5.41 -10.55
N ILE A 26 19.83 5.60 -11.18
CA ILE A 26 20.26 6.92 -11.68
C ILE A 26 19.34 7.36 -12.82
N VAL A 27 18.93 6.43 -13.69
CA VAL A 27 18.08 6.70 -14.86
C VAL A 27 16.77 7.42 -14.49
N PRO A 28 15.88 6.88 -13.64
CA PRO A 28 14.65 7.58 -13.29
C PRO A 28 14.91 8.87 -12.50
N ILE A 29 15.95 8.95 -11.67
CA ILE A 29 16.28 10.20 -10.96
C ILE A 29 16.60 11.32 -11.95
N VAL A 30 17.49 11.05 -12.92
CA VAL A 30 17.87 12.02 -13.94
C VAL A 30 16.66 12.38 -14.81
N LEU A 31 15.86 11.40 -15.24
CA LEU A 31 14.65 11.65 -16.02
C LEU A 31 13.68 12.55 -15.26
N TYR A 32 13.34 12.23 -14.02
CA TYR A 32 12.42 13.06 -13.23
C TYR A 32 12.97 14.45 -12.95
N LEU A 33 14.27 14.60 -12.69
CA LEU A 33 14.88 15.92 -12.53
C LEU A 33 14.81 16.75 -13.82
N VAL A 34 15.13 16.15 -14.96
CA VAL A 34 15.03 16.82 -16.27
C VAL A 34 13.58 17.22 -16.55
N PHE A 35 12.63 16.29 -16.41
CA PHE A 35 11.21 16.59 -16.63
C PHE A 35 10.67 17.62 -15.64
N LEU A 36 11.07 17.56 -14.37
CA LEU A 36 10.67 18.55 -13.36
C LEU A 36 11.16 19.95 -13.72
N VAL A 37 12.44 20.08 -14.11
CA VAL A 37 13.02 21.35 -14.56
C VAL A 37 12.30 21.84 -15.81
N LEU A 38 12.13 20.99 -16.82
CA LEU A 38 11.41 21.33 -18.05
C LEU A 38 9.98 21.78 -17.76
N SER A 39 9.22 21.02 -16.98
CA SER A 39 7.84 21.38 -16.62
C SER A 39 7.77 22.67 -15.80
N ALA A 40 8.78 22.99 -14.98
CA ALA A 40 8.83 24.24 -14.24
C ALA A 40 9.31 25.45 -15.07
N SER A 41 10.16 25.22 -16.08
CA SER A 41 10.82 26.30 -16.84
C SER A 41 10.25 26.54 -18.24
N LEU A 42 9.44 25.63 -18.77
CA LEU A 42 8.85 25.76 -20.10
C LEU A 42 7.91 26.97 -20.15
N ASN A 43 8.06 27.76 -21.22
CA ASN A 43 7.16 28.86 -21.51
C ASN A 43 5.77 28.32 -21.85
N ALA A 44 4.73 29.02 -21.39
CA ALA A 44 3.33 28.67 -21.63
C ALA A 44 3.02 28.50 -23.12
N THR A 45 3.58 29.34 -24.00
CA THR A 45 3.37 29.23 -25.45
C THR A 45 3.89 27.90 -26.02
N LEU A 46 5.10 27.51 -25.64
CA LEU A 46 5.74 26.28 -26.12
C LEU A 46 5.01 25.03 -25.58
N LEU A 47 4.54 25.08 -24.34
CA LEU A 47 3.75 24.00 -23.74
C LEU A 47 2.34 23.90 -24.37
N SER A 48 1.71 25.03 -24.67
CA SER A 48 0.42 25.11 -25.39
C SER A 48 0.53 24.47 -26.77
N ASP A 49 1.60 24.79 -27.52
CA ASP A 49 1.85 24.24 -28.84
C ASP A 49 2.12 22.73 -28.80
N LEU A 50 2.90 22.26 -27.80
CA LEU A 50 3.24 20.85 -27.64
C LEU A 50 2.03 19.98 -27.26
N LEU A 51 1.17 20.49 -26.37
CA LEU A 51 0.04 19.74 -25.83
C LEU A 51 -1.28 20.02 -26.56
N HIS A 52 -1.28 20.98 -27.49
CA HIS A 52 -2.46 21.46 -28.19
C HIS A 52 -3.57 21.95 -27.23
N ILE A 53 -3.17 22.67 -26.16
CA ILE A 53 -4.08 23.19 -25.14
C ILE A 53 -4.21 24.71 -25.28
N ASN A 54 -5.34 25.18 -25.80
CA ASN A 54 -5.57 26.60 -26.06
C ASN A 54 -6.14 27.39 -24.86
N ASN A 55 -6.33 26.74 -23.71
CA ASN A 55 -6.88 27.37 -22.50
C ASN A 55 -5.78 27.50 -21.45
N ASP A 56 -5.46 28.75 -21.08
CA ASP A 56 -4.42 29.09 -20.10
C ASP A 56 -4.61 28.41 -18.74
N GLU A 57 -5.86 28.27 -18.26
CA GLU A 57 -6.15 27.60 -16.99
C GLU A 57 -5.84 26.11 -17.06
N ASN A 58 -6.25 25.45 -18.15
CA ASN A 58 -5.96 24.02 -18.36
C ASN A 58 -4.47 23.77 -18.52
N LEU A 59 -3.76 24.71 -19.16
CA LEU A 59 -2.32 24.65 -19.33
C LEU A 59 -1.59 24.74 -17.99
N GLN A 60 -1.98 25.69 -17.12
CA GLN A 60 -1.43 25.83 -15.77
C GLN A 60 -1.72 24.58 -14.92
N ASN A 61 -2.95 24.06 -14.98
CA ASN A 61 -3.32 22.83 -14.28
C ASN A 61 -2.49 21.62 -14.74
N MET A 62 -2.24 21.50 -16.04
CA MET A 62 -1.39 20.44 -16.60
C MET A 62 0.06 20.60 -16.17
N GLN A 63 0.59 21.81 -16.18
CA GLN A 63 1.95 22.11 -15.71
C GLN A 63 2.12 21.73 -14.24
N LEU A 64 1.17 22.13 -13.38
CA LEU A 64 1.15 21.77 -11.97
C LEU A 64 1.07 20.26 -11.77
N PHE A 65 0.22 19.57 -12.52
CA PHE A 65 0.13 18.11 -12.49
C PHE A 65 1.48 17.46 -12.82
N LEU A 66 2.15 17.89 -13.88
CA LEU A 66 3.46 17.36 -14.28
C LEU A 66 4.53 17.59 -13.19
N ILE A 67 4.55 18.78 -12.58
CA ILE A 67 5.44 19.10 -11.46
C ILE A 67 5.19 18.16 -10.28
N CYS A 68 3.93 18.00 -9.87
CA CYS A 68 3.54 17.12 -8.77
C CYS A 68 3.89 15.65 -9.06
N PHE A 69 3.58 15.18 -10.28
CA PHE A 69 3.88 13.82 -10.73
C PHE A 69 5.39 13.54 -10.74
N CYS A 70 6.19 14.45 -11.30
CA CYS A 70 7.65 14.31 -11.33
C CYS A 70 8.25 14.37 -9.93
N SER A 71 7.74 15.26 -9.07
CA SER A 71 8.19 15.37 -7.67
C SER A 71 7.92 14.09 -6.90
N PHE A 72 6.71 13.52 -7.05
CA PHE A 72 6.34 12.26 -6.42
C PHE A 72 7.22 11.09 -6.90
N GLY A 73 7.35 10.92 -8.22
CA GLY A 73 8.21 9.89 -8.80
C GLY A 73 9.68 10.03 -8.37
N LEU A 74 10.18 11.26 -8.29
CA LEU A 74 11.54 11.56 -7.82
C LEU A 74 11.75 11.16 -6.36
N ILE A 75 10.79 11.44 -5.46
CA ILE A 75 10.86 11.02 -4.06
C ILE A 75 11.04 9.51 -3.98
N PHE A 76 10.23 8.72 -4.69
CA PHE A 76 10.36 7.27 -4.69
C PHE A 76 11.65 6.77 -5.35
N ALA A 77 12.13 7.45 -6.40
CA ALA A 77 13.39 7.11 -7.05
C ALA A 77 14.58 7.33 -6.09
N ILE A 78 14.56 8.43 -5.33
CA ILE A 78 15.55 8.72 -4.28
C ILE A 78 15.45 7.70 -3.15
N LEU A 79 14.24 7.37 -2.69
CA LEU A 79 14.05 6.34 -1.66
C LEU A 79 14.57 4.97 -2.12
N TYR A 80 14.37 4.61 -3.39
CA TYR A 80 14.96 3.41 -4.00
C TYR A 80 16.49 3.48 -3.92
N ALA A 81 17.09 4.57 -4.40
CA ALA A 81 18.54 4.76 -4.43
C ALA A 81 19.15 4.67 -3.03
N VAL A 82 18.60 5.40 -2.05
CA VAL A 82 19.07 5.34 -0.67
C VAL A 82 18.94 3.92 -0.11
N SER A 83 17.81 3.25 -0.37
CA SER A 83 17.60 1.87 0.10
C SER A 83 18.59 0.89 -0.51
N SER A 84 18.85 0.96 -1.82
CA SER A 84 19.77 0.06 -2.51
C SER A 84 21.24 0.32 -2.17
N TRP A 85 21.60 1.55 -1.80
CA TRP A 85 22.97 1.89 -1.35
C TRP A 85 23.28 1.36 0.05
N ILE A 86 22.31 1.39 0.95
CA ILE A 86 22.49 1.00 2.35
C ILE A 86 22.34 -0.52 2.54
N CYS A 87 21.51 -1.19 1.73
CA CYS A 87 21.22 -2.60 1.94
C CYS A 87 22.39 -3.52 1.58
N LYS A 88 22.54 -4.60 2.35
CA LYS A 88 23.32 -5.78 1.96
C LYS A 88 22.49 -6.69 1.04
N TYR A 89 23.13 -7.66 0.39
CA TYR A 89 22.45 -8.58 -0.54
C TYR A 89 21.34 -9.37 0.15
N ASP A 90 21.60 -9.94 1.32
CA ASP A 90 20.59 -10.69 2.08
C ASP A 90 19.40 -9.78 2.47
N GLU A 91 19.67 -8.52 2.81
CA GLU A 91 18.62 -7.53 3.10
C GLU A 91 17.81 -7.20 1.83
N TYR A 92 18.48 -7.04 0.69
CA TYR A 92 17.85 -6.80 -0.61
C TYR A 92 16.84 -7.90 -0.96
N LEU A 93 17.22 -9.17 -0.77
CA LEU A 93 16.32 -10.31 -0.98
C LEU A 93 15.17 -10.36 0.04
N ASN A 94 15.47 -10.09 1.31
CA ASN A 94 14.46 -10.11 2.38
C ASN A 94 13.42 -8.99 2.24
N TYR A 95 13.77 -7.88 1.59
CA TYR A 95 12.89 -6.71 1.38
C TYR A 95 12.36 -6.63 -0.05
N LYS A 96 12.15 -7.77 -0.72
CA LYS A 96 11.70 -7.85 -2.12
C LYS A 96 10.49 -6.97 -2.45
N MET A 97 9.47 -6.94 -1.59
CA MET A 97 8.24 -6.16 -1.84
C MET A 97 8.50 -4.66 -1.78
N GLN A 98 9.39 -4.21 -0.88
CA GLN A 98 9.82 -2.82 -0.85
C GLN A 98 10.48 -2.44 -2.17
N PHE A 99 11.44 -3.23 -2.67
CA PHE A 99 12.15 -2.89 -3.90
C PHE A 99 11.24 -2.96 -5.14
N ILE A 100 10.30 -3.92 -5.20
CA ILE A 100 9.29 -3.97 -6.28
C ILE A 100 8.41 -2.72 -6.25
N LEU A 101 7.87 -2.35 -5.09
CA LEU A 101 6.97 -1.20 -4.98
C LEU A 101 7.68 0.13 -5.18
N LEU A 102 8.90 0.29 -4.67
CA LEU A 102 9.72 1.45 -4.98
C LEU A 102 9.98 1.55 -6.48
N SER A 103 10.26 0.43 -7.18
CA SER A 103 10.38 0.44 -8.63
C SER A 103 9.10 0.83 -9.35
N ILE A 104 7.93 0.37 -8.88
CA ILE A 104 6.62 0.74 -9.46
C ILE A 104 6.34 2.23 -9.24
N PHE A 105 6.46 2.72 -8.00
CA PHE A 105 6.16 4.12 -7.68
C PHE A 105 7.14 5.12 -8.30
N SER A 106 8.39 4.71 -8.53
CA SER A 106 9.40 5.51 -9.25
C SER A 106 9.41 5.27 -10.76
N LEU A 107 8.48 4.49 -11.30
CA LEU A 107 8.46 4.05 -12.70
C LEU A 107 9.83 3.55 -13.21
N ASN A 108 10.62 2.94 -12.31
CA ASN A 108 11.92 2.41 -12.62
C ASN A 108 11.79 1.02 -13.23
N ILE A 109 11.40 0.99 -14.51
CA ILE A 109 11.14 -0.24 -15.28
C ILE A 109 12.37 -1.15 -15.28
N LEU A 110 13.58 -0.59 -15.40
CA LEU A 110 14.82 -1.38 -15.41
C LEU A 110 15.00 -2.15 -14.09
N ASN A 111 14.85 -1.47 -12.95
CA ASN A 111 14.92 -2.13 -11.65
C ASN A 111 13.72 -3.03 -11.38
N LEU A 112 12.53 -2.71 -11.90
CA LEU A 112 11.37 -3.59 -11.79
C LEU A 112 11.63 -4.93 -12.48
N VAL A 113 12.13 -4.90 -13.72
CA VAL A 113 12.50 -6.09 -14.48
C VAL A 113 13.60 -6.86 -13.75
N LEU A 114 14.67 -6.17 -13.33
CA LEU A 114 15.76 -6.79 -12.57
C LEU A 114 15.25 -7.48 -11.30
N ASN A 115 14.42 -6.80 -10.51
CA ASN A 115 13.80 -7.34 -9.31
C ASN A 115 12.95 -8.58 -9.61
N ILE A 116 12.05 -8.51 -10.59
CA ILE A 116 11.21 -9.64 -10.98
C ILE A 116 12.07 -10.81 -11.45
N THR A 117 13.13 -10.57 -12.21
CA THR A 117 14.05 -11.62 -12.68
C THR A 117 14.81 -12.26 -11.52
N ILE A 118 15.41 -11.49 -10.62
CA ILE A 118 16.15 -12.04 -9.47
C ILE A 118 15.21 -12.81 -8.55
N TYR A 119 14.07 -12.22 -8.19
CA TYR A 119 13.12 -12.87 -7.28
C TYR A 119 12.41 -14.06 -7.93
N SER A 120 12.34 -14.12 -9.27
CA SER A 120 11.87 -15.30 -10.01
C SER A 120 12.94 -16.37 -10.23
N GLN A 121 14.23 -16.04 -10.17
CA GLN A 121 15.35 -16.99 -10.28
C GLN A 121 15.76 -17.58 -8.92
N GLU A 122 15.61 -16.83 -7.84
CA GLU A 122 15.68 -17.36 -6.47
C GLU A 122 14.55 -18.38 -6.19
N LEU A 123 13.48 -18.34 -6.98
CA LEU A 123 12.60 -19.49 -7.18
C LEU A 123 13.30 -20.40 -8.21
N LYS A 124 13.92 -21.52 -7.81
CA LYS A 124 14.74 -22.33 -8.74
C LYS A 124 13.98 -22.63 -10.05
N PRO A 125 14.65 -22.82 -11.21
CA PRO A 125 14.01 -23.27 -12.45
C PRO A 125 13.34 -24.65 -12.35
N GLN A 126 13.69 -25.43 -11.32
CA GLN A 126 13.06 -26.70 -10.94
C GLN A 126 11.85 -26.47 -10.00
N ASP A 127 11.73 -25.27 -9.44
CA ASP A 127 10.73 -24.75 -8.51
C ASP A 127 9.76 -23.79 -9.21
N THR A 128 9.02 -24.28 -10.20
CA THR A 128 7.74 -23.62 -10.46
C THR A 128 6.92 -23.76 -9.17
N ILE A 129 6.41 -22.65 -8.63
CA ILE A 129 5.57 -22.58 -7.41
C ILE A 129 4.43 -23.62 -7.43
N PHE A 130 4.08 -24.11 -8.62
CA PHE A 130 3.03 -25.09 -8.90
C PHE A 130 3.50 -26.50 -9.29
N LYS A 131 4.80 -26.81 -9.33
CA LYS A 131 5.31 -28.20 -9.49
C LYS A 131 5.78 -28.81 -8.18
N ASP A 132 6.39 -28.04 -7.27
CA ASP A 132 6.76 -28.51 -5.93
C ASP A 132 5.60 -28.32 -4.95
N LYS A 133 4.92 -29.43 -4.63
CA LYS A 133 3.79 -29.46 -3.67
C LYS A 133 4.14 -28.87 -2.30
N THR A 134 5.40 -28.91 -1.89
CA THR A 134 5.86 -28.44 -0.57
C THR A 134 5.89 -26.92 -0.51
N LYS A 135 6.39 -26.27 -1.58
CA LYS A 135 6.43 -24.81 -1.70
C LYS A 135 5.07 -24.22 -2.01
N GLN A 136 4.26 -24.91 -2.83
CA GLN A 136 2.86 -24.56 -3.03
C GLN A 136 2.11 -24.55 -1.70
N LYS A 137 2.28 -25.61 -0.89
CA LYS A 137 1.73 -25.70 0.46
C LYS A 137 2.20 -24.55 1.35
N LYS A 138 3.49 -24.19 1.31
CA LYS A 138 4.04 -23.05 2.08
C LYS A 138 3.47 -21.70 1.63
N PHE A 139 3.32 -21.47 0.33
CA PHE A 139 2.68 -20.27 -0.21
C PHE A 139 1.23 -20.15 0.26
N TRP A 140 0.44 -21.22 0.10
CA TRP A 140 -0.95 -21.25 0.57
C TRP A 140 -1.05 -21.08 2.08
N GLN A 141 -0.12 -21.66 2.86
CA GLN A 141 -0.03 -21.44 4.30
C GLN A 141 0.25 -19.98 4.67
N LEU A 142 1.17 -19.30 3.97
CA LEU A 142 1.46 -17.88 4.16
C LEU A 142 0.28 -16.98 3.76
N PHE A 143 -0.41 -17.33 2.67
CA PHE A 143 -1.65 -16.67 2.28
C PHE A 143 -2.75 -16.86 3.33
N GLY A 144 -2.73 -18.00 4.04
CA GLY A 144 -3.63 -18.33 5.14
C GLY A 144 -4.54 -19.53 4.87
N ILE A 145 -4.41 -20.18 3.72
CA ILE A 145 -5.10 -21.45 3.40
C ILE A 145 -4.35 -22.58 4.12
N ARG A 146 -4.76 -22.79 5.36
CA ARG A 146 -4.29 -23.85 6.24
C ARG A 146 -5.43 -24.25 7.17
N LYS A 147 -5.29 -25.38 7.87
CA LYS A 147 -6.19 -25.70 8.98
C LYS A 147 -6.00 -24.63 10.06
N TRP A 148 -7.08 -23.93 10.39
CA TRP A 148 -7.12 -22.95 11.46
C TRP A 148 -7.40 -23.64 12.79
N TYR A 149 -6.73 -23.17 13.83
CA TYR A 149 -6.97 -23.57 15.21
C TYR A 149 -7.92 -22.59 15.89
N THR A 150 -8.50 -22.98 17.03
CA THR A 150 -9.39 -22.14 17.83
C THR A 150 -8.80 -20.74 18.07
N PHE A 151 -7.50 -20.67 18.35
CA PHE A 151 -6.78 -19.41 18.53
C PHE A 151 -6.87 -18.48 17.31
N ASP A 152 -6.75 -19.01 16.09
CA ASP A 152 -6.85 -18.22 14.85
C ASP A 152 -8.24 -17.59 14.72
N TYR A 153 -9.30 -18.37 15.00
CA TYR A 153 -10.67 -17.85 15.00
C TYR A 153 -10.88 -16.78 16.08
N VAL A 154 -10.36 -17.01 17.28
CA VAL A 154 -10.47 -16.08 18.41
C VAL A 154 -9.75 -14.77 18.12
N ILE A 155 -8.54 -14.81 17.58
CA ILE A 155 -7.80 -13.58 17.26
C ILE A 155 -8.46 -12.83 16.10
N ILE A 156 -8.97 -13.51 15.07
CA ILE A 156 -9.73 -12.87 14.00
C ILE A 156 -10.99 -12.20 14.56
N ALA A 157 -11.76 -12.89 15.39
CA ALA A 157 -12.97 -12.34 16.02
C ALA A 157 -12.66 -11.15 16.94
N LEU A 158 -11.57 -11.21 17.71
CA LEU A 158 -11.10 -10.09 18.52
C LEU A 158 -10.81 -8.86 17.65
N PHE A 159 -10.09 -9.05 16.54
CA PHE A 159 -9.76 -7.96 15.63
C PHE A 159 -11.00 -7.44 14.88
N VAL A 160 -12.00 -8.27 14.57
CA VAL A 160 -13.32 -7.80 14.10
C VAL A 160 -13.95 -6.88 15.14
N GLY A 161 -13.99 -7.29 16.41
CA GLY A 161 -14.53 -6.48 17.50
C GLY A 161 -13.81 -5.14 17.66
N ILE A 162 -12.47 -5.14 17.64
CA ILE A 162 -11.65 -3.91 17.69
C ILE A 162 -11.93 -3.02 16.47
N THR A 163 -12.03 -3.60 15.28
CA THR A 163 -12.32 -2.87 14.04
C THR A 163 -13.68 -2.19 14.11
N LEU A 164 -14.71 -2.90 14.59
CA LEU A 164 -16.05 -2.34 14.77
C LEU A 164 -16.08 -1.24 15.85
N ALA A 165 -15.37 -1.44 16.97
CA ALA A 165 -15.27 -0.43 18.03
C ALA A 165 -14.60 0.86 17.52
N LEU A 166 -13.51 0.73 16.75
CA LEU A 166 -12.87 1.88 16.12
C LEU A 166 -13.79 2.53 15.08
N ASN A 167 -14.45 1.75 14.22
CA ASN A 167 -15.41 2.27 13.25
C ASN A 167 -16.57 3.03 13.92
N TYR A 168 -17.00 2.60 15.11
CA TYR A 168 -17.98 3.32 15.91
C TYR A 168 -17.43 4.66 16.43
N ILE A 169 -16.20 4.67 16.96
CA ILE A 169 -15.53 5.91 17.40
C ILE A 169 -15.41 6.92 16.25
N GLU A 170 -15.01 6.46 15.06
CA GLU A 170 -14.95 7.28 13.84
C GLU A 170 -16.33 7.84 13.46
N SER A 171 -17.36 7.00 13.56
CA SER A 171 -18.71 7.31 13.10
C SER A 171 -19.47 8.26 14.05
N TYR A 172 -19.12 8.30 15.34
CA TYR A 172 -19.94 8.97 16.35
C TYR A 172 -19.16 9.91 17.29
N LEU A 173 -17.85 9.74 17.47
CA LEU A 173 -17.06 10.54 18.41
C LEU A 173 -16.09 11.50 17.71
N LEU A 174 -15.62 11.16 16.50
CA LEU A 174 -14.66 11.98 15.77
C LEU A 174 -15.36 12.96 14.81
N PRO A 175 -14.73 14.13 14.53
CA PRO A 175 -15.23 15.06 13.52
C PRO A 175 -15.35 14.39 12.15
N GLN A 176 -16.46 14.66 11.45
CA GLN A 176 -16.74 14.16 10.11
C GLN A 176 -16.80 15.27 9.09
N LEU A 177 -16.46 14.92 7.86
CA LEU A 177 -16.64 15.78 6.71
C LEU A 177 -18.09 15.77 6.21
N PRO A 178 -18.57 16.85 5.56
CA PRO A 178 -19.92 16.92 5.03
C PRO A 178 -20.16 15.88 3.94
N ASN A 179 -21.18 15.03 4.07
CA ASN A 179 -21.47 13.89 3.19
C ASN A 179 -20.53 12.67 3.38
N GLY A 180 -19.91 12.56 4.55
CA GLY A 180 -19.22 11.35 5.00
C GLY A 180 -17.70 11.41 4.81
N GLY A 181 -16.98 10.52 5.47
CA GLY A 181 -15.53 10.61 5.57
C GLY A 181 -15.08 11.44 6.79
N GLY A 182 -13.82 11.26 7.17
CA GLY A 182 -13.27 11.80 8.42
C GLY A 182 -11.94 11.14 8.78
N VAL A 183 -11.70 10.87 10.05
CA VAL A 183 -10.56 10.03 10.45
C VAL A 183 -11.02 8.57 10.41
N ALA A 184 -10.31 7.68 9.70
CA ALA A 184 -10.65 6.25 9.64
C ALA A 184 -9.63 5.36 10.37
N LEU A 185 -9.89 5.04 11.64
CA LEU A 185 -9.04 4.22 12.51
C LEU A 185 -9.14 2.71 12.23
N LYS A 186 -10.25 2.25 11.67
CA LYS A 186 -10.64 0.86 11.40
C LYS A 186 -9.62 0.12 10.54
N TYR A 187 -8.88 0.81 9.70
CA TYR A 187 -7.86 0.18 8.86
C TYR A 187 -6.65 -0.29 9.68
N ILE A 188 -6.36 0.34 10.82
CA ILE A 188 -5.21 0.01 11.67
C ILE A 188 -5.25 -1.45 12.17
N PRO A 189 -6.31 -1.92 12.87
CA PRO A 189 -6.36 -3.32 13.32
C PRO A 189 -6.35 -4.30 12.15
N LEU A 190 -6.98 -3.97 11.03
CA LEU A 190 -7.02 -4.82 9.84
C LEU A 190 -5.63 -5.00 9.22
N ILE A 191 -4.84 -3.93 9.11
CA ILE A 191 -3.45 -3.97 8.65
C ILE A 191 -2.60 -4.82 9.60
N ILE A 192 -2.75 -4.61 10.91
CA ILE A 192 -1.99 -5.33 11.94
C ILE A 192 -2.28 -6.84 11.84
N LEU A 193 -3.56 -7.25 11.83
CA LEU A 193 -3.94 -8.66 11.74
C LEU A 193 -3.42 -9.31 10.46
N ALA A 194 -3.62 -8.66 9.32
CA ALA A 194 -3.15 -9.16 8.03
C ALA A 194 -1.63 -9.39 8.03
N PHE A 195 -0.88 -8.44 8.59
CA PHE A 195 0.56 -8.53 8.70
C PHE A 195 1.02 -9.66 9.63
N ILE A 196 0.46 -9.80 10.84
CA ILE A 196 0.92 -10.81 11.81
C ILE A 196 0.39 -12.22 11.53
N HIS A 197 -0.84 -12.35 11.04
CA HIS A 197 -1.53 -13.65 10.90
C HIS A 197 -1.47 -14.19 9.48
N SER A 198 -2.29 -13.67 8.55
CA SER A 198 -2.26 -13.97 7.11
C SER A 198 -3.10 -12.98 6.31
N SER A 199 -2.87 -12.90 5.00
CA SER A 199 -3.70 -12.07 4.12
C SER A 199 -5.17 -12.52 4.14
N LEU A 200 -5.43 -13.82 4.11
CA LEU A 200 -6.78 -14.38 4.18
C LEU A 200 -7.49 -14.01 5.50
N ALA A 201 -6.77 -14.05 6.63
CA ALA A 201 -7.34 -13.63 7.91
C ALA A 201 -7.67 -12.14 7.94
N GLY A 202 -6.79 -11.30 7.38
CA GLY A 202 -7.07 -9.88 7.19
C GLY A 202 -8.28 -9.62 6.31
N TRP A 203 -8.40 -10.36 5.19
CA TRP A 203 -9.54 -10.26 4.28
C TRP A 203 -10.85 -10.68 4.95
N ILE A 204 -10.86 -11.83 5.65
CA ILE A 204 -12.04 -12.31 6.40
C ILE A 204 -12.43 -11.31 7.50
N CYS A 205 -11.46 -10.81 8.26
CA CYS A 205 -11.71 -9.79 9.28
C CYS A 205 -12.33 -8.53 8.67
N GLY A 206 -11.79 -8.04 7.55
CA GLY A 206 -12.32 -6.88 6.83
C GLY A 206 -13.72 -7.12 6.28
N ALA A 207 -13.95 -8.27 5.65
CA ALA A 207 -15.24 -8.64 5.09
C ALA A 207 -16.31 -8.75 6.18
N VAL A 208 -16.05 -9.50 7.25
CA VAL A 208 -16.97 -9.62 8.39
C VAL A 208 -17.22 -8.26 9.04
N SER A 209 -16.16 -7.47 9.27
CA SER A 209 -16.30 -6.13 9.86
C SER A 209 -17.16 -5.23 8.97
N SER A 210 -16.99 -5.26 7.65
CA SER A 210 -17.79 -4.44 6.72
C SER A 210 -19.27 -4.83 6.70
N LEU A 211 -19.56 -6.14 6.75
CA LEU A 211 -20.94 -6.64 6.79
C LEU A 211 -21.61 -6.29 8.12
N LEU A 212 -20.91 -6.45 9.24
CA LEU A 212 -21.42 -6.07 10.55
C LEU A 212 -21.53 -4.55 10.72
N ALA A 213 -20.65 -3.78 10.07
CA ALA A 213 -20.69 -2.33 10.09
C ALA A 213 -22.00 -1.77 9.52
N ILE A 214 -22.70 -2.51 8.64
CA ILE A 214 -24.03 -2.12 8.12
C ILE A 214 -24.99 -1.80 9.27
N LEU A 215 -24.89 -2.51 10.39
CA LEU A 215 -25.74 -2.29 11.57
C LEU A 215 -25.48 -0.95 12.29
N PHE A 216 -24.33 -0.33 12.03
CA PHE A 216 -23.85 0.87 12.72
C PHE A 216 -23.62 2.06 11.78
N ILE A 217 -23.74 1.88 10.47
CA ILE A 217 -23.62 2.98 9.51
C ILE A 217 -24.90 3.80 9.58
N GLN A 218 -24.76 5.13 9.71
CA GLN A 218 -25.91 6.02 9.79
C GLN A 218 -26.72 5.98 8.48
N SER A 219 -28.04 6.07 8.61
CA SER A 219 -28.96 6.10 7.46
C SER A 219 -28.58 7.25 6.51
N GLY A 220 -28.42 6.93 5.23
CA GLY A 220 -28.06 7.92 4.20
C GLY A 220 -26.61 7.84 3.71
N PHE A 221 -25.72 7.10 4.37
CA PHE A 221 -24.36 6.86 3.85
C PHE A 221 -24.20 5.58 3.03
N ILE A 222 -25.23 4.73 2.99
CA ILE A 222 -25.39 3.67 1.99
C ILE A 222 -26.55 4.08 1.09
N ILE A 223 -26.22 4.62 -0.08
CA ILE A 223 -27.18 5.16 -1.05
C ILE A 223 -27.48 4.14 -2.16
N SER A 224 -26.59 3.17 -2.37
CA SER A 224 -26.81 2.02 -3.26
C SER A 224 -25.94 0.83 -2.84
N PRO A 225 -26.20 -0.38 -3.36
CA PRO A 225 -25.29 -1.51 -3.15
C PRO A 225 -23.85 -1.21 -3.62
N TRP A 226 -23.70 -0.41 -4.67
CA TRP A 226 -22.39 -0.02 -5.19
C TRP A 226 -21.66 0.95 -4.27
N SER A 227 -22.37 1.88 -3.61
CA SER A 227 -21.75 2.74 -2.59
C SER A 227 -21.27 1.90 -1.42
N PHE A 228 -22.04 0.90 -0.98
CA PHE A 228 -21.58 -0.01 0.08
C PHE A 228 -20.29 -0.75 -0.31
N ILE A 229 -20.26 -1.31 -1.52
CA ILE A 229 -19.10 -2.07 -1.99
C ILE A 229 -17.85 -1.18 -2.08
N LEU A 230 -17.98 0.01 -2.66
CA LEU A 230 -16.85 0.89 -2.95
C LEU A 230 -16.39 1.73 -1.75
N ASP A 231 -17.28 2.14 -0.84
CA ASP A 231 -16.91 2.97 0.33
C ASP A 231 -16.60 2.15 1.59
N TYR A 232 -17.15 0.93 1.70
CA TYR A 232 -17.07 0.15 2.94
C TYR A 232 -16.41 -1.21 2.71
N PHE A 233 -16.94 -2.05 1.83
CA PHE A 233 -16.48 -3.44 1.67
C PHE A 233 -15.05 -3.52 1.12
N LEU A 234 -14.79 -2.92 -0.05
CA LEU A 234 -13.46 -2.94 -0.68
C LEU A 234 -12.41 -2.18 0.14
N PRO A 235 -12.70 -0.98 0.68
CA PRO A 235 -11.77 -0.31 1.59
C PRO A 235 -11.43 -1.12 2.85
N MET A 236 -12.41 -1.75 3.50
CA MET A 236 -12.15 -2.57 4.69
C MET A 236 -11.46 -3.91 4.38
N THR A 237 -11.57 -4.45 3.17
CA THR A 237 -10.86 -5.69 2.80
C THR A 237 -9.45 -5.42 2.26
N THR A 238 -9.17 -4.25 1.69
CA THR A 238 -7.87 -3.84 1.14
C THR A 238 -6.67 -4.00 2.10
N PRO A 239 -6.78 -3.73 3.42
CA PRO A 239 -5.72 -4.01 4.39
C PRO A 239 -5.14 -5.43 4.37
N CYS A 240 -5.84 -6.42 3.79
CA CYS A 240 -5.33 -7.79 3.62
C CYS A 240 -3.98 -7.85 2.88
N LEU A 241 -3.67 -6.84 2.05
CA LEU A 241 -2.41 -6.70 1.31
C LEU A 241 -1.19 -6.62 2.23
N ALA A 242 -1.35 -6.15 3.47
CA ALA A 242 -0.25 -6.15 4.46
C ALA A 242 0.30 -7.56 4.70
N GLY A 243 -0.53 -8.60 4.55
CA GLY A 243 -0.09 -9.99 4.64
C GLY A 243 0.84 -10.44 3.50
N TRP A 244 0.77 -9.79 2.33
CA TRP A 244 1.66 -10.07 1.19
C TRP A 244 2.94 -9.26 1.28
N MET A 245 2.86 -8.10 1.92
CA MET A 245 3.96 -7.16 2.08
C MET A 245 4.78 -7.41 3.36
N ARG A 246 4.77 -8.63 3.87
CA ARG A 246 5.50 -8.97 5.09
C ARG A 246 7.01 -8.80 4.90
N PHE A 247 7.61 -8.23 5.93
CA PHE A 247 9.05 -8.12 6.08
C PHE A 247 9.43 -8.50 7.51
N LYS A 248 10.71 -8.77 7.74
CA LYS A 248 11.22 -9.10 9.06
C LYS A 248 11.07 -7.89 9.98
N VAL A 249 10.25 -8.03 11.03
CA VAL A 249 10.11 -7.00 12.06
C VAL A 249 11.18 -7.22 13.11
N THR A 250 12.10 -6.26 13.18
CA THR A 250 13.19 -6.22 14.16
C THR A 250 13.01 -5.00 15.05
N ASN A 251 13.50 -5.09 16.30
CA ASN A 251 13.55 -3.94 17.22
C ASN A 251 14.65 -2.94 16.86
N ASP A 252 15.32 -3.13 15.71
CA ASP A 252 16.35 -2.22 15.26
C ASP A 252 15.73 -0.92 14.73
N LYS A 253 16.44 0.19 14.95
CA LYS A 253 16.05 1.51 14.44
C LYS A 253 16.57 1.73 13.02
N LYS A 254 16.76 0.67 12.24
CA LYS A 254 17.27 0.77 10.87
C LYS A 254 16.29 1.53 9.99
N TYR A 255 16.82 2.44 9.19
CA TYR A 255 16.07 3.21 8.20
C TYR A 255 15.23 2.33 7.27
N ILE A 256 15.80 1.22 6.79
CA ILE A 256 15.12 0.30 5.86
C ILE A 256 13.84 -0.28 6.47
N THR A 257 13.83 -0.59 7.77
CA THR A 257 12.63 -1.07 8.48
C THR A 257 11.52 0.00 8.47
N TYR A 258 11.86 1.29 8.62
CA TYR A 258 10.89 2.38 8.52
C TYR A 258 10.34 2.57 7.11
N ILE A 259 11.19 2.45 6.09
CA ILE A 259 10.75 2.53 4.69
C ILE A 259 9.79 1.39 4.33
N ASN A 260 10.02 0.18 4.84
CA ASN A 260 9.08 -0.93 4.68
C ASN A 260 7.69 -0.60 5.24
N TYR A 261 7.62 -0.01 6.44
CA TYR A 261 6.33 0.43 7.00
C TYR A 261 5.68 1.52 6.16
N LEU A 262 6.47 2.52 5.70
CA LEU A 262 6.00 3.61 4.85
C LEU A 262 5.36 3.07 3.58
N ILE A 263 6.08 2.20 2.86
CA ILE A 263 5.60 1.60 1.61
C ILE A 263 4.32 0.79 1.87
N MET A 264 4.26 0.01 2.94
CA MET A 264 3.06 -0.74 3.27
C MET A 264 1.85 0.15 3.53
N CYS A 265 1.98 1.15 4.39
CA CYS A 265 0.85 2.00 4.74
C CYS A 265 0.43 2.86 3.53
N ILE A 266 1.38 3.42 2.77
CA ILE A 266 1.04 4.26 1.62
C ILE A 266 0.40 3.44 0.50
N THR A 267 0.88 2.22 0.22
CA THR A 267 0.27 1.34 -0.79
C THR A 267 -1.17 0.99 -0.43
N ILE A 268 -1.43 0.63 0.84
CA ILE A 268 -2.78 0.29 1.29
C ILE A 268 -3.70 1.51 1.22
N MET A 269 -3.23 2.68 1.66
CA MET A 269 -4.01 3.91 1.61
C MET A 269 -4.27 4.39 0.18
N LEU A 270 -3.33 4.24 -0.75
CA LEU A 270 -3.54 4.56 -2.17
C LEU A 270 -4.67 3.71 -2.78
N ILE A 271 -4.74 2.43 -2.44
CA ILE A 271 -5.78 1.54 -2.96
C ILE A 271 -7.14 1.85 -2.31
N ILE A 272 -7.17 2.16 -1.01
CA ILE A 272 -8.39 2.65 -0.33
C ILE A 272 -8.88 3.95 -0.98
N TYR A 273 -7.98 4.91 -1.19
CA TYR A 273 -8.28 6.17 -1.85
C TYR A 273 -8.84 5.97 -3.26
N PHE A 274 -8.27 5.02 -4.02
CA PHE A 274 -8.78 4.66 -5.35
C PHE A 274 -10.25 4.18 -5.30
N TRP A 275 -10.60 3.29 -4.36
CA TRP A 275 -11.98 2.82 -4.22
C TRP A 275 -12.95 3.95 -3.89
N GLN A 276 -12.55 4.87 -3.02
CA GLN A 276 -13.38 6.01 -2.62
C GLN A 276 -13.53 7.07 -3.70
N ILE A 277 -12.50 7.32 -4.52
CA ILE A 277 -12.66 8.15 -5.73
C ILE A 277 -13.65 7.48 -6.68
N LEU A 278 -13.54 6.17 -6.89
CA LEU A 278 -14.44 5.45 -7.78
C LEU A 278 -15.88 5.52 -7.27
N ALA A 279 -16.10 5.36 -5.96
CA ALA A 279 -17.40 5.57 -5.34
C ALA A 279 -17.92 7.00 -5.56
N ALA A 280 -17.07 7.99 -5.31
CA ALA A 280 -17.43 9.39 -5.42
C ALA A 280 -17.82 9.76 -6.86
N VAL A 281 -17.04 9.34 -7.85
CA VAL A 281 -17.30 9.66 -9.27
C VAL A 281 -18.46 8.85 -9.83
N ALA A 282 -18.52 7.56 -9.57
CA ALA A 282 -19.51 6.67 -10.19
C ALA A 282 -20.88 6.67 -9.49
N VAL A 283 -20.92 7.04 -8.21
CA VAL A 283 -22.13 6.95 -7.39
C VAL A 283 -22.52 8.30 -6.81
N TRP A 284 -21.66 8.92 -5.99
CA TRP A 284 -22.03 10.13 -5.25
C TRP A 284 -22.27 11.35 -6.16
N ASN A 285 -21.37 11.62 -7.10
CA ASN A 285 -21.50 12.75 -8.03
C ASN A 285 -22.73 12.63 -8.95
N VAL A 286 -23.14 11.39 -9.25
CA VAL A 286 -24.30 11.12 -10.11
C VAL A 286 -25.60 11.31 -9.33
N LEU A 287 -25.64 10.86 -8.09
CA LEU A 287 -26.84 10.91 -7.25
C LEU A 287 -27.01 12.24 -6.49
N TYR A 288 -25.91 12.94 -6.23
CA TYR A 288 -25.87 14.21 -5.49
C TYR A 288 -25.00 15.25 -6.21
N PRO A 289 -25.39 15.68 -7.42
CA PRO A 289 -24.62 16.67 -8.19
C PRO A 289 -24.47 18.01 -7.44
N ASP A 290 -25.45 18.37 -6.60
CA ASP A 290 -25.44 19.61 -5.82
C ASP A 290 -24.45 19.58 -4.65
N ALA A 291 -23.90 18.41 -4.29
CA ALA A 291 -22.86 18.28 -3.27
C ALA A 291 -21.48 18.69 -3.79
N ILE A 292 -21.30 18.77 -5.11
CA ILE A 292 -20.06 19.18 -5.76
C ILE A 292 -19.86 20.69 -5.53
N TRP A 293 -18.63 21.10 -5.18
CA TRP A 293 -18.32 22.52 -5.00
C TRP A 293 -18.68 23.33 -6.25
N LYS A 294 -19.39 24.45 -6.04
CA LYS A 294 -19.90 25.29 -7.13
C LYS A 294 -18.76 25.69 -8.08
N GLY A 295 -18.89 25.34 -9.36
CA GLY A 295 -17.92 25.64 -10.41
C GLY A 295 -16.81 24.59 -10.60
N TYR A 296 -16.78 23.51 -9.80
CA TYR A 296 -15.77 22.47 -9.92
C TYR A 296 -16.29 21.25 -10.69
N ALA A 297 -15.39 20.58 -11.41
CA ALA A 297 -15.69 19.28 -12.00
C ALA A 297 -15.83 18.20 -10.91
N GLY A 298 -16.79 17.30 -11.06
CA GLY A 298 -17.06 16.26 -10.05
C GLY A 298 -15.87 15.33 -9.76
N TRP A 299 -15.07 14.99 -10.77
CA TRP A 299 -13.87 14.17 -10.56
C TRP A 299 -12.83 14.91 -9.71
N LEU A 300 -12.63 16.21 -9.94
CA LEU A 300 -11.68 17.02 -9.16
C LEU A 300 -12.13 17.12 -7.70
N TYR A 301 -13.43 17.35 -7.49
CA TYR A 301 -14.04 17.30 -6.16
C TYR A 301 -13.78 15.95 -5.48
N ALA A 302 -14.05 14.83 -6.17
CA ALA A 302 -13.83 13.48 -5.65
C ALA A 302 -12.37 13.21 -5.25
N PHE A 303 -11.40 13.65 -6.06
CA PHE A 303 -9.97 13.55 -5.74
C PHE A 303 -9.64 14.35 -4.48
N VAL A 304 -9.93 15.65 -4.47
CA VAL A 304 -9.54 16.53 -3.36
C VAL A 304 -10.22 16.10 -2.05
N TYR A 305 -11.51 15.81 -2.09
CA TYR A 305 -12.29 15.42 -0.93
C TYR A 305 -11.75 14.14 -0.28
N ASN A 306 -11.54 13.09 -1.09
CA ASN A 306 -11.02 11.82 -0.58
C ASN A 306 -9.53 11.92 -0.21
N PHE A 307 -8.77 12.85 -0.79
CA PHE A 307 -7.37 13.07 -0.39
C PHE A 307 -7.29 13.62 1.03
N ILE A 308 -8.17 14.57 1.36
CA ILE A 308 -8.29 15.10 2.73
C ILE A 308 -8.64 13.97 3.70
N HIS A 309 -9.66 13.17 3.37
CA HIS A 309 -10.09 12.04 4.19
C HIS A 309 -8.96 11.00 4.41
N VAL A 310 -8.32 10.53 3.33
CA VAL A 310 -7.38 9.41 3.37
C VAL A 310 -5.98 9.87 3.76
N PHE A 311 -5.43 10.90 3.09
CA PHE A 311 -4.03 11.27 3.24
C PHE A 311 -3.76 12.34 4.28
N LEU A 312 -4.69 13.29 4.49
CA LEU A 312 -4.50 14.31 5.52
C LEU A 312 -4.89 13.80 6.91
N PHE A 313 -5.99 13.05 7.02
CA PHE A 313 -6.50 12.60 8.32
C PHE A 313 -6.08 11.16 8.67
N THR A 314 -6.28 10.21 7.78
CA THR A 314 -6.17 8.77 8.12
C THR A 314 -4.75 8.22 8.03
N TYR A 315 -4.03 8.54 6.96
CA TYR A 315 -2.69 8.03 6.69
C TYR A 315 -1.67 8.40 7.77
N PRO A 316 -1.58 9.64 8.30
CA PRO A 316 -0.57 9.97 9.32
C PRO A 316 -0.74 9.14 10.59
N LEU A 317 -1.98 8.95 11.04
CA LEU A 317 -2.28 8.10 12.20
C LEU A 317 -1.92 6.65 11.93
N THR A 318 -2.25 6.14 10.75
CA THR A 318 -1.89 4.77 10.36
C THR A 318 -0.38 4.59 10.32
N GLN A 319 0.34 5.54 9.73
CA GLN A 319 1.80 5.55 9.59
C GLN A 319 2.52 5.66 10.94
N ILE A 320 1.88 6.21 11.97
CA ILE A 320 2.43 6.26 13.33
C ILE A 320 2.09 4.98 14.10
N VAL A 321 0.81 4.59 14.11
CA VAL A 321 0.31 3.53 14.99
C VAL A 321 0.73 2.15 14.51
N VAL A 322 0.63 1.86 13.20
CA VAL A 322 0.94 0.53 12.65
C VAL A 322 2.39 0.12 12.93
N PRO A 323 3.42 0.96 12.70
CA PRO A 323 4.80 0.59 13.01
C PRO A 323 5.03 0.29 14.49
N ILE A 324 4.44 1.09 15.38
CA ILE A 324 4.56 0.92 16.83
C ILE A 324 3.91 -0.41 17.24
N ALA A 325 2.68 -0.65 16.79
CA ALA A 325 1.94 -1.86 17.10
C ALA A 325 2.64 -3.12 16.56
N LEU A 326 3.12 -3.09 15.31
CA LEU A 326 3.80 -4.24 14.72
C LEU A 326 5.13 -4.55 15.40
N ARG A 327 5.91 -3.55 15.81
CA ARG A 327 7.14 -3.78 16.58
C ARG A 327 6.86 -4.45 17.93
N GLY A 328 5.78 -4.07 18.60
CA GLY A 328 5.38 -4.69 19.87
C GLY A 328 4.80 -6.09 19.69
N LEU A 329 3.90 -6.27 18.71
CA LEU A 329 3.07 -7.47 18.59
C LEU A 329 3.67 -8.56 17.70
N ALA A 330 4.32 -8.21 16.59
CA ALA A 330 4.79 -9.20 15.63
C ALA A 330 5.82 -10.18 16.23
N PRO A 331 6.85 -9.73 17.00
CA PRO A 331 7.79 -10.65 17.62
C PRO A 331 7.13 -11.60 18.62
N VAL A 332 6.15 -11.10 19.40
CA VAL A 332 5.40 -11.91 20.37
C VAL A 332 4.56 -12.95 19.63
N TYR A 333 3.88 -12.56 18.56
CA TYR A 333 3.04 -13.45 17.78
C TYR A 333 3.84 -14.58 17.13
N ILE A 334 4.94 -14.22 16.46
CA ILE A 334 5.81 -15.17 15.75
C ILE A 334 6.44 -16.15 16.75
N ASN A 335 7.01 -15.66 17.86
CA ASN A 335 7.72 -16.51 18.83
C ASN A 335 6.78 -17.43 19.60
N ARG A 336 5.60 -16.96 20.01
CA ARG A 336 4.71 -17.75 20.87
C ARG A 336 3.78 -18.67 20.11
N PHE A 337 3.26 -18.21 18.98
CA PHE A 337 2.15 -18.91 18.33
C PHE A 337 2.58 -19.62 17.06
N GLN A 338 3.32 -18.99 16.16
CA GLN A 338 3.75 -19.69 14.94
C GLN A 338 4.70 -20.87 15.23
N GLN A 339 5.63 -20.69 16.18
CA GLN A 339 6.54 -21.78 16.58
C GLN A 339 5.82 -22.95 17.25
N HIS A 340 4.76 -22.70 18.01
CA HIS A 340 4.01 -23.75 18.70
C HIS A 340 3.10 -24.55 17.76
N TYR A 341 2.57 -23.90 16.72
CA TYR A 341 1.68 -24.54 15.73
C TYR A 341 2.41 -25.04 14.47
N GLY A 342 3.74 -24.89 14.39
CA GLY A 342 4.60 -25.51 13.38
C GLY A 342 4.47 -24.91 11.97
N TYR A 343 4.33 -23.59 11.86
CA TYR A 343 4.19 -22.87 10.58
C TYR A 343 5.48 -22.28 10.02
#